data_AF-A0A9W6AKR8-F1
#
_entry.id   AF-A0A9W6AKR8-F1
#
_cell.length_a   1.000
_cell.length_b   1.000
_cell.length_c   1.000
_cell.angle_alpha   90.00
_cell.angle_beta   90.00
_cell.angle_gamma   90.00
#
_symmetry.space_group_name_H-M   'P 1'
#
loop_
_entity.id
_entity.type
_entity.pdbx_description
1 polymer ?
#
loop_
_entity_poly.entity_id
_entity_poly.type
_entity_poly.pdbx_seq_one_letter_code
_entity_poly.pdbx_strand_id
1 'polypeptide(L)'
;MPPKQTLKQTTHTFLDTLTQSPPPPLTTILSQFTSSPSTTPLIHEAGLPQLAPFLGRDFTGQDGVKTYFETMGAALRYEGMRFEDEQDWVIDEEKGCVCVRGWARFIAKETEMGWDEGFVYRLRIVQDGGDGGEWKVQEYRVWADTGAAYLALTGKLNGLVKKD
;
A
#
# COMPACT_ATOMS: atom_id res chain seq x y z
N MET A 1 13.29 -4.42 19.30
CA MET A 1 11.85 -4.41 18.96
C MET A 1 11.34 -2.97 19.03
N PRO A 2 10.56 -2.48 18.05
CA PRO A 2 10.03 -1.13 18.09
C PRO A 2 9.06 -0.95 19.26
N PRO A 3 9.17 0.13 20.05
CA PRO A 3 8.12 0.52 20.99
C PRO A 3 6.79 0.71 20.26
N LYS A 4 5.66 0.41 20.92
CA LYS A 4 4.31 0.65 20.36
C LYS A 4 4.12 2.07 19.79
N GLN A 5 4.65 3.07 20.50
CA GLN A 5 4.58 4.47 20.06
C GLN A 5 5.32 4.68 18.73
N THR A 6 6.46 4.03 18.55
CA THR A 6 7.22 4.06 17.28
C THR A 6 6.45 3.39 16.16
N LEU A 7 5.83 2.23 16.43
CA LEU A 7 4.96 1.58 15.44
C LEU A 7 3.85 2.53 14.97
N LYS A 8 3.17 3.18 15.92
CA LYS A 8 2.11 4.13 15.60
C LYS A 8 2.62 5.33 14.81
N GLN A 9 3.70 5.96 15.25
CA GLN A 9 4.24 7.16 14.62
C GLN A 9 4.76 6.87 13.21
N THR A 10 5.51 5.80 13.01
CA THR A 10 6.00 5.42 11.67
C THR A 10 4.83 5.05 10.75
N THR A 11 3.81 4.35 11.25
CA THR A 11 2.59 4.07 10.48
C THR A 11 1.87 5.37 10.10
N HIS A 12 1.63 6.30 11.02
CA HIS A 12 1.00 7.59 10.70
C HIS A 12 1.76 8.34 9.61
N THR A 13 3.07 8.51 9.75
CA THR A 13 3.88 9.20 8.73
C THR A 13 3.73 8.54 7.36
N PHE A 14 3.72 7.21 7.30
CA PHE A 14 3.54 6.48 6.05
C PHE A 14 2.13 6.69 5.46
N LEU A 15 1.07 6.52 6.27
CA LEU A 15 -0.30 6.69 5.82
C LEU A 15 -0.58 8.13 5.38
N ASP A 16 -0.15 9.12 6.17
CA ASP A 16 -0.27 10.54 5.86
C ASP A 16 0.42 10.89 4.54
N THR A 17 1.59 10.29 4.28
CA THR A 17 2.30 10.43 3.00
C THR A 17 1.47 9.89 1.84
N LEU A 18 0.83 8.72 2.01
CA LEU A 18 -0.02 8.13 0.96
C LEU A 18 -1.32 8.91 0.72
N THR A 19 -1.83 9.66 1.70
CA THR A 19 -3.09 10.41 1.58
C THR A 19 -2.93 11.85 1.12
N GLN A 20 -1.72 12.33 0.82
CA GLN A 20 -1.53 13.72 0.40
C GLN A 20 -2.21 13.99 -0.95
N SER A 21 -2.80 15.19 -1.06
CA SER A 21 -3.42 15.69 -2.29
C SER A 21 -2.88 17.11 -2.58
N PRO A 22 -2.10 17.32 -3.66
CA PRO A 22 -1.72 16.34 -4.68
C PRO A 22 -0.81 15.22 -4.12
N PRO A 23 -0.73 14.05 -4.79
CA PRO A 23 0.16 12.97 -4.37
C PRO A 23 1.61 13.46 -4.23
N PRO A 24 2.37 12.96 -3.24
CA PRO A 24 3.73 13.39 -3.04
C PRO A 24 4.64 12.90 -4.18
N PRO A 25 5.85 13.49 -4.33
CA PRO A 25 6.87 12.93 -5.18
C PRO A 25 7.17 11.47 -4.80
N LEU A 26 7.42 10.62 -5.80
CA LEU A 26 7.74 9.20 -5.55
C LEU A 26 8.93 9.04 -4.60
N THR A 27 9.92 9.93 -4.67
CA THR A 27 11.08 9.94 -3.76
C THR A 27 10.69 10.09 -2.29
N THR A 28 9.61 10.82 -1.98
CA THR A 28 9.08 10.97 -0.62
C THR A 28 8.41 9.68 -0.13
N ILE A 29 7.76 8.94 -1.03
CA ILE A 29 7.19 7.62 -0.69
C ILE A 29 8.33 6.62 -0.46
N LEU A 30 9.32 6.60 -1.36
CA LEU A 30 10.48 5.69 -1.26
C LEU A 30 11.29 5.89 0.03
N SER A 31 11.38 7.12 0.53
CA SER A 31 12.11 7.42 1.78
C SER A 31 11.45 6.83 3.03
N GLN A 32 10.16 6.49 2.98
CA GLN A 32 9.45 5.80 4.07
C GLN A 32 9.83 4.32 4.19
N PHE A 33 10.47 3.75 3.17
CA PHE A 33 10.91 2.36 3.15
C PHE A 33 12.37 2.22 3.55
N THR A 34 12.71 1.08 4.15
CA THR A 34 14.11 0.71 4.41
C THR A 34 14.93 0.66 3.12
N SER A 35 16.21 0.97 3.20
CA SER A 35 17.13 1.07 2.06
C SER A 35 18.37 0.20 2.19
N SER A 36 18.73 -0.22 3.41
CA SER A 36 19.89 -1.06 3.66
C SER A 36 19.71 -2.50 3.16
N PRO A 37 20.77 -3.15 2.61
CA PRO A 37 20.75 -4.56 2.25
C PRO A 37 20.42 -5.53 3.39
N SER A 38 20.69 -5.17 4.65
CA SER A 38 20.36 -6.00 5.82
C SER A 38 18.87 -5.96 6.19
N THR A 39 18.14 -4.98 5.67
CA THR A 39 16.71 -4.76 5.92
C THR A 39 15.99 -4.49 4.62
N THR A 40 16.25 -5.28 3.59
CA THR A 40 15.68 -5.12 2.25
C THR A 40 14.15 -4.99 2.31
N PRO A 41 13.56 -3.93 1.72
CA PRO A 41 12.11 -3.73 1.73
C PRO A 41 11.41 -4.71 0.79
N LEU A 42 10.12 -4.95 1.05
CA LEU A 42 9.25 -5.85 0.30
C LEU A 42 7.83 -5.28 0.22
N ILE A 43 7.29 -5.19 -0.99
CA ILE A 43 5.85 -4.98 -1.22
C ILE A 43 5.24 -6.24 -1.82
N HIS A 44 4.03 -6.59 -1.38
CA HIS A 44 3.21 -7.60 -2.04
C HIS A 44 1.73 -7.29 -1.89
N GLU A 45 1.04 -7.20 -3.02
CA GLU A 45 -0.41 -7.09 -3.05
C GLU A 45 -1.01 -8.45 -3.43
N ALA A 46 -1.85 -8.99 -2.55
CA ALA A 46 -2.42 -10.31 -2.70
C ALA A 46 -3.40 -10.34 -3.88
N GLY A 47 -3.27 -11.36 -4.72
CA GLY A 47 -4.14 -11.53 -5.88
C GLY A 47 -3.57 -12.52 -6.88
N LEU A 48 -4.36 -12.89 -7.87
CA LEU A 48 -3.88 -13.69 -9.00
C LEU A 48 -3.10 -12.76 -9.96
N PRO A 49 -1.83 -13.05 -10.32
CA PRO A 49 -0.99 -12.14 -11.13
C PRO A 49 -1.55 -11.77 -12.50
N GLN A 50 -2.44 -12.59 -13.06
CA GLN A 50 -3.10 -12.36 -14.34
C GLN A 50 -4.22 -11.30 -14.27
N LEU A 51 -4.66 -10.91 -13.07
CA LEU A 51 -5.73 -9.94 -12.88
C LEU A 51 -5.26 -8.49 -13.03
N ALA A 52 -4.03 -8.18 -12.61
CA ALA A 52 -3.42 -6.87 -12.78
C ALA A 52 -1.89 -6.95 -12.65
N PRO A 53 -1.13 -6.01 -13.25
CA PRO A 53 0.33 -6.08 -13.30
C PRO A 53 1.03 -5.89 -11.94
N PHE A 54 0.32 -5.41 -10.92
CA PHE A 54 0.84 -5.20 -9.56
C PHE A 54 0.45 -6.31 -8.56
N LEU A 55 -0.38 -7.29 -8.97
CA LEU A 55 -0.90 -8.34 -8.08
C LEU A 55 -0.04 -9.60 -8.06
N GLY A 56 -0.07 -10.28 -6.91
CA GLY A 56 0.40 -11.66 -6.71
C GLY A 56 1.89 -11.86 -6.89
N ARG A 57 2.69 -10.80 -6.72
CA ARG A 57 4.13 -10.82 -6.94
C ARG A 57 4.86 -9.98 -5.90
N ASP A 58 6.08 -10.41 -5.59
CA ASP A 58 6.96 -9.70 -4.66
C ASP A 58 7.74 -8.60 -5.40
N PHE A 59 7.73 -7.41 -4.80
CA PHE A 59 8.53 -6.27 -5.22
C PHE A 59 9.57 -5.99 -4.14
N THR A 60 10.82 -6.39 -4.39
CA THR A 60 11.88 -6.43 -3.37
C THR A 60 12.95 -5.38 -3.63
N GLY A 61 13.48 -4.78 -2.56
CA GLY A 61 14.47 -3.71 -2.65
C GLY A 61 13.86 -2.37 -3.06
N GLN A 62 14.64 -1.30 -2.97
CA GLN A 62 14.19 0.05 -3.33
C GLN A 62 13.71 0.14 -4.79
N ASP A 63 14.39 -0.57 -5.71
CA ASP A 63 13.96 -0.66 -7.11
C ASP A 63 12.62 -1.40 -7.24
N GLY A 64 12.38 -2.44 -6.45
CA GLY A 64 11.10 -3.14 -6.42
C GLY A 64 9.98 -2.25 -5.90
N VAL A 65 10.19 -1.58 -4.77
CA VAL A 65 9.26 -0.61 -4.18
C VAL A 65 8.88 0.46 -5.21
N LYS A 66 9.89 1.05 -5.87
CA LYS A 66 9.68 2.00 -6.97
C LYS A 66 8.81 1.41 -8.08
N THR A 67 9.18 0.23 -8.57
CA THR A 67 8.47 -0.47 -9.65
C THR A 67 7.01 -0.72 -9.29
N TYR A 68 6.70 -1.07 -8.03
CA TYR A 68 5.32 -1.27 -7.58
C TYR A 68 4.49 0.00 -7.73
N PHE A 69 4.95 1.12 -7.16
CA PHE A 69 4.21 2.39 -7.21
C PHE A 69 4.09 2.94 -8.65
N GLU A 70 5.12 2.78 -9.48
CA GLU A 70 5.04 3.13 -10.90
C GLU A 70 4.05 2.25 -11.66
N THR A 71 4.04 0.94 -11.40
CA THR A 71 3.13 -0.02 -12.06
C THR A 71 1.68 0.23 -11.67
N MET A 72 1.40 0.35 -10.37
CA MET A 72 0.07 0.67 -9.86
C MET A 72 -0.37 2.05 -10.35
N GLY A 73 0.50 3.05 -10.22
CA GLY A 73 0.23 4.42 -10.66
C GLY A 73 0.06 4.58 -12.17
N ALA A 74 0.62 3.70 -13.00
CA ALA A 74 0.36 3.69 -14.44
C ALA A 74 -1.05 3.14 -14.77
N ALA A 75 -1.53 2.18 -13.98
CA ALA A 75 -2.81 1.51 -14.20
C ALA A 75 -4.00 2.26 -13.55
N LEU A 76 -3.80 2.77 -12.34
CA LEU A 76 -4.85 3.29 -11.48
C LEU A 76 -4.55 4.72 -11.01
N ARG A 77 -5.60 5.47 -10.71
CA ARG A 77 -5.58 6.64 -9.83
C ARG A 77 -6.58 6.41 -8.70
N TYR A 78 -6.42 7.11 -7.59
CA TYR A 78 -7.34 7.03 -6.46
C TYR A 78 -7.77 8.41 -5.99
N GLU A 79 -8.90 8.44 -5.29
CA GLU A 79 -9.50 9.63 -4.71
C GLU A 79 -10.00 9.32 -3.29
N GLY A 80 -9.91 10.30 -2.39
CA GLY A 80 -10.48 10.21 -1.05
C GLY A 80 -9.93 9.07 -0.19
N MET A 81 -8.65 8.73 -0.36
CA MET A 81 -7.99 7.72 0.47
C MET A 81 -8.00 8.15 1.94
N ARG A 82 -8.46 7.25 2.80
CA ARG A 82 -8.54 7.44 4.26
C ARG A 82 -8.37 6.11 4.98
N PHE A 83 -7.99 6.18 6.25
CA PHE A 83 -7.74 5.03 7.10
C PHE A 83 -8.64 5.04 8.32
N GLU A 84 -8.78 3.88 8.96
CA GLU A 84 -9.51 3.77 10.23
C GLU A 84 -8.73 4.46 11.37
N ASP A 85 -9.47 4.79 12.43
CA ASP A 85 -8.90 5.47 13.59
C ASP A 85 -7.81 4.62 14.25
N GLU A 86 -6.78 5.26 14.80
CA GLU A 86 -5.61 4.58 15.40
C GLU A 86 -5.99 3.55 16.48
N GLN A 87 -7.10 3.80 17.19
CA GLN A 87 -7.62 2.92 18.22
C GLN A 87 -8.09 1.55 17.70
N ASP A 88 -8.44 1.47 16.41
CA ASP A 88 -8.92 0.25 15.75
C ASP A 88 -7.77 -0.55 15.09
N TRP A 89 -6.56 -0.02 15.08
CA TRP A 89 -5.39 -0.70 14.50
C TRP A 89 -5.03 -1.96 15.28
N VAL A 90 -4.70 -3.03 14.55
CA VAL A 90 -4.16 -4.25 15.16
C VAL A 90 -2.64 -4.14 15.18
N ILE A 91 -2.06 -4.09 16.39
CA ILE A 91 -0.62 -3.92 16.58
C ILE A 91 -0.04 -5.20 17.20
N ASP A 92 0.95 -5.77 16.51
CA ASP A 92 1.77 -6.89 16.97
C ASP A 92 3.18 -6.37 17.30
N GLU A 93 3.41 -6.02 18.56
CA GLU A 93 4.70 -5.48 19.05
C GLU A 93 5.84 -6.50 18.94
N GLU A 94 5.54 -7.79 19.10
CA GLU A 94 6.51 -8.88 19.01
C GLU A 94 7.03 -9.12 17.59
N LYS A 95 6.24 -8.78 16.58
CA LYS A 95 6.67 -8.84 15.17
C LYS A 95 6.99 -7.48 14.58
N GLY A 96 6.74 -6.41 15.32
CA GLY A 96 6.86 -5.03 14.86
C GLY A 96 5.91 -4.74 13.70
N CYS A 97 4.68 -5.24 13.78
CA CYS A 97 3.70 -5.14 12.70
C CYS A 97 2.47 -4.33 13.10
N VAL A 98 1.91 -3.61 12.13
CA VAL A 98 0.63 -2.90 12.26
C VAL A 98 -0.26 -3.29 11.09
N CYS A 99 -1.49 -3.72 11.38
CA CYS A 99 -2.53 -3.87 10.37
C CYS A 99 -3.51 -2.71 10.47
N VAL A 100 -3.80 -2.10 9.33
CA VAL A 100 -4.75 -1.00 9.21
C VAL A 100 -5.69 -1.25 8.05
N ARG A 101 -6.96 -0.89 8.21
CA ARG A 101 -7.93 -0.84 7.13
C ARG A 101 -8.01 0.56 6.57
N GLY A 102 -8.18 0.65 5.26
CA GLY A 102 -8.40 1.89 4.54
C GLY A 102 -9.51 1.77 3.53
N TRP A 103 -9.89 2.93 2.99
CA TRP A 103 -10.89 3.07 1.94
C TRP A 103 -10.45 4.13 0.95
N ALA A 104 -10.73 3.91 -0.33
CA ALA A 104 -10.56 4.89 -1.37
C ALA A 104 -11.51 4.58 -2.54
N ARG A 105 -11.71 5.57 -3.40
CA ARG A 105 -12.24 5.33 -4.73
C ARG A 105 -11.08 5.12 -5.68
N PHE A 106 -10.99 3.97 -6.33
CA PHE A 106 -10.00 3.68 -7.37
C PHE A 106 -10.62 3.83 -8.74
N ILE A 107 -9.82 4.30 -9.70
CA ILE A 107 -10.23 4.48 -11.09
C ILE A 107 -9.14 3.92 -12.00
N ALA A 108 -9.53 3.02 -12.90
CA ALA A 108 -8.67 2.55 -13.98
C ALA A 108 -8.44 3.66 -15.00
N LYS A 109 -7.18 4.02 -15.24
CA LYS A 109 -6.81 5.16 -16.10
C LYS A 109 -7.18 4.96 -17.57
N GLU A 110 -7.14 3.72 -18.06
CA GLU A 110 -7.44 3.44 -19.47
C GLU A 110 -8.94 3.42 -19.76
N THR A 111 -9.74 2.87 -18.85
CA THR A 111 -11.18 2.65 -19.07
C THR A 111 -12.06 3.69 -18.37
N GLU A 112 -11.47 4.51 -17.50
CA GLU A 112 -12.14 5.45 -16.58
C GLU A 112 -13.21 4.81 -15.68
N MET A 113 -13.23 3.48 -15.60
CA MET A 113 -14.11 2.76 -14.69
C MET A 113 -13.54 2.82 -13.27
N GLY A 114 -14.38 3.18 -12.31
CA GLY A 114 -13.98 3.30 -10.92
C GLY A 114 -14.91 2.61 -9.94
N TRP A 115 -14.35 2.18 -8.83
CA TRP A 115 -15.03 1.48 -7.75
C TRP A 115 -14.61 2.06 -6.40
N ASP A 116 -15.51 1.98 -5.44
CA ASP A 116 -15.22 2.27 -4.04
C ASP A 116 -14.82 0.96 -3.38
N GLU A 117 -13.67 0.93 -2.72
CA GLU A 117 -13.21 -0.28 -2.02
C GLU A 117 -12.78 0.00 -0.58
N GLY A 118 -12.85 -1.06 0.23
CA GLY A 118 -12.07 -1.18 1.45
C GLY A 118 -10.90 -2.12 1.23
N PHE A 119 -9.75 -1.79 1.79
CA PHE A 119 -8.53 -2.59 1.70
C PHE A 119 -7.85 -2.69 3.08
N VAL A 120 -6.94 -3.64 3.23
CA VAL A 120 -6.15 -3.83 4.45
C VAL A 120 -4.68 -3.80 4.12
N TYR A 121 -3.92 -3.04 4.90
CA TYR A 121 -2.47 -3.06 4.89
C TYR A 121 -1.96 -3.84 6.10
N ARG A 122 -0.88 -4.60 5.92
CA ARG A 122 -0.01 -5.05 7.00
C ARG A 122 1.39 -4.50 6.78
N LEU A 123 1.83 -3.68 7.70
CA LEU A 123 3.11 -2.99 7.68
C LEU A 123 4.05 -3.63 8.69
N ARG A 124 5.27 -4.00 8.29
CA ARG A 124 6.35 -4.37 9.21
C ARG A 124 7.35 -3.22 9.31
N ILE A 125 7.65 -2.81 10.53
CA ILE A 125 8.51 -1.67 10.83
C ILE A 125 9.80 -2.17 11.51
N VAL A 126 10.94 -1.72 11.00
CA VAL A 126 12.28 -2.06 11.51
C VAL A 126 13.21 -0.85 11.46
N GLN A 127 14.36 -0.91 12.12
CA GLN A 127 15.42 0.09 11.96
C GLN A 127 16.20 -0.18 10.67
N ASP A 128 16.28 0.82 9.80
CA ASP A 128 16.99 0.73 8.52
C ASP A 128 18.50 0.51 8.75
N GLY A 129 19.03 -0.62 8.29
CA GLY A 129 20.44 -0.99 8.51
C GLY A 129 20.74 -1.65 9.86
N GLY A 130 19.74 -1.84 10.72
CA GLY A 130 19.89 -2.47 12.04
C GLY A 130 19.95 -1.46 13.18
N ASP A 131 20.52 -1.88 14.32
CA ASP A 131 20.51 -1.11 15.56
C ASP A 131 21.09 0.30 15.38
N GLY A 132 20.32 1.31 15.77
CA GLY A 132 20.67 2.73 15.61
C GLY A 132 20.18 3.38 14.32
N GLY A 133 19.61 2.60 13.39
CA GLY A 133 18.95 3.10 12.19
C GLY A 133 17.59 3.77 12.46
N GLU A 134 17.08 4.49 11.47
CA GLU A 134 15.75 5.10 11.49
C GLU A 134 14.66 4.03 11.34
N TRP A 135 13.53 4.18 12.05
CA TRP A 135 12.39 3.28 11.94
C TRP A 135 11.60 3.53 10.66
N LYS A 136 11.57 2.53 9.78
CA LYS A 136 10.96 2.59 8.45
C LYS A 136 10.14 1.36 8.14
N VAL A 137 9.31 1.45 7.10
CA VAL A 137 8.56 0.33 6.56
C VAL A 137 9.51 -0.62 5.83
N GLN A 138 9.60 -1.85 6.29
CA GLN A 138 10.33 -2.91 5.61
C GLN A 138 9.40 -3.80 4.80
N GLU A 139 8.21 -4.11 5.31
CA GLU A 139 7.25 -4.94 4.59
C GLU A 139 5.92 -4.21 4.47
N TYR A 140 5.37 -4.17 3.26
CA TYR A 140 4.07 -3.61 2.95
C TYR A 140 3.25 -4.66 2.21
N ARG A 141 2.31 -5.29 2.92
CA ARG A 141 1.37 -6.26 2.36
C ARG A 141 0.01 -5.62 2.19
N VAL A 142 -0.66 -5.89 1.07
CA VAL A 142 -1.97 -5.30 0.73
C VAL A 142 -2.97 -6.40 0.37
N TRP A 143 -4.19 -6.27 0.89
CA TRP A 143 -5.37 -7.04 0.48
C TRP A 143 -6.48 -6.08 0.06
N ALA A 144 -6.94 -6.20 -1.17
CA ALA A 144 -7.88 -5.28 -1.83
C ALA A 144 -8.87 -6.05 -2.73
N ASP A 145 -9.80 -5.36 -3.39
CA ASP A 145 -10.77 -6.00 -4.30
C ASP A 145 -10.17 -6.22 -5.70
N THR A 146 -9.45 -7.33 -5.82
CA THR A 146 -8.84 -7.75 -7.09
C THR A 146 -9.85 -8.02 -8.21
N GLY A 147 -11.09 -8.36 -7.86
CA GLY A 147 -12.16 -8.60 -8.82
C GLY A 147 -12.61 -7.29 -9.47
N ALA A 148 -12.90 -6.28 -8.64
CA ALA A 148 -13.24 -4.94 -9.12
C ALA A 148 -12.09 -4.34 -9.94
N ALA A 149 -10.84 -4.46 -9.49
CA ALA A 149 -9.67 -4.00 -10.23
C ALA A 149 -9.57 -4.64 -11.62
N TYR A 150 -9.67 -5.98 -11.72
CA TYR A 150 -9.64 -6.68 -13.00
C TYR A 150 -10.77 -6.24 -13.95
N LEU A 151 -11.99 -6.13 -13.42
CA LEU A 151 -13.14 -5.74 -14.20
C LEU A 151 -13.05 -4.28 -14.67
N ALA A 152 -12.50 -3.38 -13.85
CA ALA A 152 -12.26 -2.00 -14.22
C ALA A 152 -11.21 -1.92 -15.32
N LEU A 153 -10.05 -2.56 -15.13
CA LEU A 153 -8.94 -2.60 -16.09
C LEU A 153 -9.33 -3.23 -17.43
N THR A 154 -10.29 -4.15 -17.45
CA THR A 154 -10.77 -4.81 -18.68
C THR A 154 -12.05 -4.23 -19.26
N GLY A 155 -12.56 -3.12 -18.71
CA GLY A 155 -13.74 -2.42 -19.22
C GLY A 155 -15.06 -3.16 -19.00
N LYS A 156 -15.12 -4.06 -18.01
CA LYS A 156 -16.27 -4.92 -17.72
C LYS A 156 -17.01 -4.56 -16.43
N LEU A 157 -16.47 -3.66 -15.60
CA LEU A 157 -17.03 -3.32 -14.29
C LEU A 157 -18.47 -2.80 -14.37
N ASN A 158 -18.75 -1.85 -15.27
CA ASN A 158 -20.08 -1.26 -15.43
C ASN A 158 -21.15 -2.25 -15.95
N GLY A 159 -20.74 -3.42 -16.47
CA GLY A 159 -21.67 -4.48 -16.85
C GLY A 159 -22.20 -5.29 -15.66
N LEU A 160 -21.51 -5.23 -14.51
CA LEU A 160 -21.86 -5.93 -13.28
C LEU A 160 -22.59 -5.00 -12.29
N VAL A 161 -22.15 -3.75 -12.21
CA VAL A 161 -22.82 -2.73 -11.41
C VAL A 161 -24.05 -2.28 -12.19
N LYS A 162 -25.23 -2.82 -11.85
CA LYS A 162 -26.49 -2.36 -12.45
C LYS A 162 -26.59 -0.86 -12.27
N LYS A 163 -26.87 -0.15 -13.37
CA LYS A 163 -27.36 1.23 -13.28
C LYS A 163 -28.78 1.15 -12.76
N ASP A 164 -28.99 1.60 -11.52
CA ASP A 164 -30.32 1.98 -11.06
C ASP A 164 -30.85 3.18 -11.86
#